data_AF-A0AAQ3QBZ4-F1
#
_entry.id   AF-A0AAQ3QBZ4-F1
#
_cell.length_a   1.000
_cell.length_b   1.000
_cell.length_c   1.000
_cell.angle_alpha   90.00
_cell.angle_beta   90.00
_cell.angle_gamma   90.00
#
_symmetry.space_group_name_H-M   'P 1'
#
loop_
_entity.id
_entity.type
_entity.pdbx_description
1 polymer ?
#
loop_
_entity_poly.entity_id
_entity_poly.type
_entity_poly.pdbx_seq_one_letter_code
_entity_poly.pdbx_strand_id
1 'polypeptide(L)' 'MTYIVWKLSGFSPNQVIRSSTNLDSSRFRFLLADHLEVNAQDVQAYMVKEHGDSSIAIWSSISIEGVSILS' A
#
# COMPACT_ATOMS: atom_id res chain seq x y z
N MET A 1 5.18 10.29 12.76
CA MET A 1 4.85 9.46 13.94
C MET A 1 5.69 8.20 14.04
N THR A 2 5.63 7.24 13.10
CA THR A 2 6.39 5.97 13.15
C THR A 2 7.90 6.14 13.35
N TYR A 3 8.53 7.11 12.67
CA TYR A 3 9.96 7.42 12.86
C TYR A 3 10.28 7.88 14.29
N ILE A 4 9.41 8.70 14.88
CA ILE A 4 9.58 9.19 16.25
C ILE A 4 9.35 8.05 17.24
N VAL A 5 8.34 7.22 17.04
CA VAL A 5 8.08 6.01 17.85
C VAL A 5 9.26 5.06 17.79
N TRP A 6 9.84 4.83 16.60
CA TRP A 6 11.07 4.03 16.47
C TRP A 6 12.24 4.63 17.25
N LYS A 7 12.52 5.92 17.06
CA LYS A 7 13.61 6.62 17.78
C LYS A 7 13.44 6.61 19.29
N LEU A 8 12.21 6.70 19.80
CA LEU A 8 11.93 6.79 21.24
C LEU A 8 11.72 5.42 21.91
N SER A 9 11.27 4.40 21.19
CA SER A 9 10.98 3.07 21.76
C SER A 9 12.21 2.22 22.02
N GLY A 10 13.35 2.51 21.37
CA GLY A 10 14.55 1.68 21.44
C GLY A 10 14.43 0.34 20.73
N PHE A 11 13.31 0.08 20.04
CA PHE A 11 13.09 -1.15 19.30
C PHE A 11 13.87 -1.18 17.99
N SER A 12 14.18 -2.40 17.54
CA SER A 12 14.73 -2.59 16.20
C SER A 12 13.73 -2.07 15.15
N PRO A 13 14.18 -1.52 14.02
CA PRO A 13 13.28 -0.96 12.99
C PRO A 13 12.18 -1.94 12.54
N ASN A 14 12.49 -3.23 12.53
CA ASN A 14 11.59 -4.31 12.10
C ASN A 14 10.40 -4.53 13.05
N GLN A 15 10.45 -3.96 14.25
CA GLN A 15 9.40 -4.07 15.27
C GLN A 15 8.44 -2.88 15.26
N VAL A 16 8.65 -1.90 14.39
CA VAL A 16 7.83 -0.67 14.32
C VAL A 16 7.16 -0.56 12.96
N ILE A 17 5.94 -1.11 12.86
CA ILE A 17 5.17 -1.11 11.61
C ILE A 17 4.19 0.06 11.59
N ARG A 18 4.14 0.79 10.47
CA ARG A 18 3.13 1.83 10.23
C ARG A 18 1.91 1.23 9.52
N SER A 19 0.76 1.20 10.18
CA SER A 19 -0.48 0.66 9.61
C SER A 19 -1.13 1.55 8.53
N SER A 20 -0.87 2.87 8.49
CA SER A 20 -1.62 3.80 7.63
C SER A 20 -1.55 3.46 6.13
N THR A 21 -0.41 2.95 5.67
CA THR A 21 -0.17 2.60 4.27
C THR A 21 -1.01 1.40 3.83
N ASN A 22 -1.43 0.55 4.77
CA ASN A 22 -2.32 -0.58 4.50
C ASN A 22 -3.76 -0.11 4.20
N LEU A 23 -4.25 0.90 4.92
CA LEU A 23 -5.56 1.49 4.66
C LEU A 23 -5.60 2.17 3.29
N ASP A 24 -4.56 2.94 2.96
CA ASP A 24 -4.43 3.62 1.66
C ASP A 24 -4.38 2.58 0.52
N SER A 25 -3.58 1.52 0.66
CA SER A 25 -3.53 0.42 -0.33
C SER A 25 -4.86 -0.33 -0.45
N SER A 26 -5.62 -0.49 0.64
CA SER A 26 -6.92 -1.15 0.61
C SER A 26 -7.98 -0.31 -0.11
N ARG A 27 -8.00 1.01 0.12
CA ARG A 27 -8.86 1.93 -0.64
C ARG A 27 -8.51 1.93 -2.12
N PHE A 28 -7.22 1.90 -2.45
CA PHE A 28 -6.76 1.85 -3.84
C PHE A 28 -7.19 0.56 -4.54
N ARG A 29 -7.03 -0.61 -3.90
CA ARG A 29 -7.51 -1.89 -4.42
C ARG A 29 -9.01 -1.89 -4.67
N PHE A 30 -9.81 -1.32 -3.75
CA PHE A 30 -11.25 -1.20 -3.93
C PHE A 30 -11.63 -0.37 -5.15
N LEU A 31 -11.03 0.82 -5.31
CA LEU A 31 -11.32 1.69 -6.45
C LEU A 31 -10.89 1.07 -7.78
N LEU A 32 -9.76 0.37 -7.80
CA LEU A 32 -9.26 -0.30 -8.99
C LEU A 32 -10.14 -1.50 -9.38
N ALA A 33 -10.61 -2.26 -8.39
CA ALA A 33 -11.51 -3.38 -8.57
C ALA A 33 -12.87 -2.95 -9.11
N ASP A 34 -13.43 -1.86 -8.57
CA ASP A 34 -14.66 -1.24 -9.06
C ASP A 34 -14.53 -0.78 -10.52
N HIS A 35 -13.39 -0.16 -10.87
CA HIS A 35 -13.13 0.30 -12.23
C HIS A 35 -12.95 -0.84 -13.26
N LEU A 36 -12.39 -1.96 -12.84
CA LEU A 36 -12.08 -3.10 -13.71
C LEU A 36 -13.13 -4.23 -13.62
N GLU A 37 -14.19 -4.03 -12.83
CA GLU A 37 -15.28 -4.99 -12.60
C GLU A 37 -14.77 -6.36 -12.09
N VAL A 38 -13.75 -6.35 -11.24
CA VAL A 38 -13.15 -7.54 -10.60
C VAL A 38 -13.35 -7.52 -9.09
N ASN A 39 -13.08 -8.64 -8.42
CA ASN A 39 -13.10 -8.66 -6.95
C ASN A 39 -11.85 -7.96 -6.39
N ALA A 40 -12.02 -7.06 -5.41
CA ALA A 40 -10.92 -6.36 -4.76
C ALA A 40 -9.92 -7.26 -4.04
N GLN A 41 -10.31 -8.50 -3.71
CA GLN A 41 -9.40 -9.50 -3.14
C GLN A 41 -8.39 -10.04 -4.17
N ASP A 42 -8.76 -10.01 -5.45
CA ASP A 42 -7.94 -10.52 -6.55
C ASP A 42 -6.96 -9.46 -7.08
N VAL A 43 -7.16 -8.21 -6.67
CA VAL A 43 -6.32 -7.06 -7.01
C VAL A 43 -5.13 -6.96 -6.05
N GLN A 44 -3.94 -7.17 -6.58
CA GLN A 44 -2.68 -6.91 -5.87
C GLN A 44 -2.15 -5.54 -6.29
N ALA A 45 -2.36 -4.55 -5.43
CA ALA A 45 -1.91 -3.19 -5.65
C ALA A 45 -1.45 -2.55 -4.33
N TYR A 46 -0.40 -1.74 -4.41
CA TYR A 46 0.24 -1.13 -3.24
C TYR A 46 0.40 0.37 -3.42
N MET A 47 0.11 1.10 -2.35
CA MET A 47 0.48 2.51 -2.22
C MET A 47 1.67 2.65 -1.29
N VAL A 48 2.62 3.51 -1.65
CA VAL A 48 3.75 3.89 -0.81
C VAL A 48 3.58 5.33 -0.40
N LYS A 49 3.78 5.61 0.88
CA LYS A 49 3.67 6.96 1.43
C LYS A 49 5.06 7.47 1.80
N GLU A 50 5.44 8.63 1.28
CA GLU A 50 6.65 9.32 1.72
C GLU A 50 6.42 9.95 3.11
N HIS A 51 7.48 10.41 3.76
CA HIS A 51 7.43 11.25 4.96
C HIS A 51 6.76 12.62 4.69
N GLY A 52 5.47 12.62 4.36
CA GLY A 52 4.64 13.78 4.01
C GLY A 52 3.22 13.35 3.60
N ASP A 53 2.40 14.30 3.12
CA ASP A 53 1.03 14.02 2.66
C ASP A 53 0.98 13.29 1.30
N SER A 54 2.14 13.16 0.63
CA SER A 54 2.28 12.50 -0.67
C SER A 54 2.20 10.98 -0.56
N SER A 55 1.30 10.39 -1.33
CA SER A 55 1.17 8.94 -1.48
C SER A 55 1.25 8.59 -2.97
N ILE A 56 2.04 7.57 -3.30
CA ILE A 56 2.35 7.15 -4.67
C ILE A 56 1.82 5.73 -4.85
N ALA A 57 1.00 5.52 -5.88
CA ALA A 57 0.59 4.18 -6.30
C ALA A 57 1.69 3.53 -7.16
N ILE A 58 2.02 2.27 -6.86
CA ILE A 58 3.04 1.52 -7.61
C ILE A 58 2.37 0.85 -8.83
N TRP A 59 2.04 1.63 -9.85
CA TRP A 59 1.33 1.14 -11.04
C TRP A 59 2.04 -0.01 -11.75
N SER A 60 3.37 0.05 -11.83
CA SER A 60 4.22 -0.97 -12.48
C SER A 60 4.11 -2.38 -11.88
N SER A 61 3.63 -2.49 -10.64
CA SER A 61 3.56 -3.75 -9.90
C SER A 61 2.13 -4.23 -9.66
N ILE A 62 1.15 -3.61 -10.32
CA ILE A 62 -0.24 -4.01 -10.17
C ILE A 62 -0.48 -5.31 -10.95
N SER A 63 -1.09 -6.28 -10.27
CA SER A 63 -1.54 -7.51 -10.89
C SER A 63 -2.95 -7.89 -10.44
N ILE A 64 -3.65 -8.60 -11.31
CA ILE A 64 -4.99 -9.15 -11.07
C ILE A 64 -4.90 -10.64 -11.33
N GLU A 65 -5.19 -11.46 -10.33
CA GLU A 65 -5.03 -12.93 -10.40
C GLU A 65 -3.63 -13.38 -10.87
N GLY A 66 -2.59 -12.59 -10.56
CA GLY A 66 -1.21 -12.87 -10.98
C GLY A 66 -0.84 -12.40 -12.38
N VAL A 67 -1.76 -11.79 -13.13
CA VAL A 67 -1.49 -11.17 -14.44
C VAL A 67 -1.20 -9.68 -14.27
N SER A 68 -0.08 -9.20 -14.82
CA SER A 68 0.27 -7.77 -14.81
C SER A 68 -0.65 -6.98 -15.73
N ILE A 69 -1.15 -5.83 -15.26
CA ILE A 69 -2.05 -4.97 -16.04
C ILE A 69 -1.34 -4.05 -17.05
N LEU A 70 -0.01 -3.92 -16.96
CA LEU A 70 0.81 -3.04 -17.81
C LEU A 70 1.63 -3.82 -18.85
N SER A 71 1.24 -5.06 -19.14
CA SER A 71 1.93 -5.89 -20.15
C SER A 71 1.70 -5.41 -21.57
#